data_AF-A0A2D5R8X2-F1
#
_entry.id   AF-A0A2D5R8X2-F1
#
_cell.length_a   1.000
_cell.length_b   1.000
_cell.length_c   1.000
_cell.angle_alpha   90.00
_cell.angle_beta   90.00
_cell.angle_gamma   90.00
#
_symmetry.space_group_name_H-M   'P 1'
#
loop_
_entity.id
_entity.type
_entity.pdbx_description
1 polymer ?
#
loop_
_entity_poly.entity_id
_entity_poly.type
_entity_poly.pdbx_seq_one_letter_code
_entity_poly.pdbx_strand_id
1 'polypeptide(L)'
;MPDNKVIETAAEMANALRFHGYTKFKNLKTGDRVRNVTVLVPGAQRSMEAQKIGQLFEGAEVSPDMKSVVVGQIKIVLKPTERQGAGSAGAATETRLLQSINQTIELENEGLPITVVLEAAHRKIKRTGVRRAVSVATSSRRNEQGLVNKSDIDLETDSGIFHISVKDPTAQYWESPDVLFKTKRDELLDALSDEGRVTLTREPQGTFAISPRIALEPTNAEIQALVFGSDIASSNGAIVESGFFPTDFVWEEVNNTLRIKGGAIYTTVTDIPRTKLPVFVIRQDRSRNRTAKYPGLRVIAPQRTYIEGRPDVLFLSTTERLKYGV
;
A
#
# COMPACT_ATOMS: atom_id res chain seq x y z
N MET A 1 18.88 -36.22 11.83
CA MET A 1 19.48 -36.03 10.50
C MET A 1 20.73 -36.90 10.42
N PRO A 2 21.21 -37.32 9.24
CA PRO A 2 22.56 -37.87 9.18
C PRO A 2 23.51 -36.76 9.65
N ASP A 3 24.24 -37.07 10.72
CA ASP A 3 25.12 -36.16 11.43
C ASP A 3 26.22 -35.63 10.50
N ASN A 4 26.56 -34.34 10.64
CA ASN A 4 27.64 -33.61 9.95
C ASN A 4 27.48 -33.17 8.48
N LYS A 5 26.27 -33.01 7.95
CA LYS A 5 26.14 -32.22 6.71
C LYS A 5 26.23 -30.71 7.00
N VAL A 6 27.31 -30.07 6.55
CA VAL A 6 27.45 -28.60 6.58
C VAL A 6 26.32 -28.00 5.74
N ILE A 7 25.51 -27.12 6.34
CA ILE A 7 24.43 -26.43 5.63
C ILE A 7 25.03 -25.26 4.85
N GLU A 8 25.06 -25.37 3.52
CA GLU A 8 25.71 -24.38 2.66
C GLU A 8 24.71 -23.50 1.89
N THR A 9 23.48 -23.98 1.74
CA THR A 9 22.44 -23.31 0.93
C THR A 9 21.20 -22.95 1.74
N ALA A 10 20.49 -21.91 1.28
CA ALA A 10 19.19 -21.54 1.84
C ALA A 10 18.13 -22.65 1.65
N ALA A 11 18.25 -23.47 0.61
CA ALA A 11 17.36 -24.61 0.36
C ALA A 11 17.52 -25.71 1.42
N GLU A 12 18.77 -26.07 1.71
CA GLU A 12 19.10 -27.05 2.76
C GLU A 12 18.68 -26.54 4.14
N MET A 13 18.95 -25.26 4.43
CA MET A 13 18.50 -24.63 5.68
C MET A 13 16.98 -24.67 5.82
N ALA A 14 16.22 -24.35 4.77
CA ALA A 14 14.77 -24.40 4.81
C ALA A 14 14.22 -25.82 5.02
N ASN A 15 14.83 -26.83 4.38
CA ASN A 15 14.46 -28.23 4.59
C ASN A 15 14.79 -28.69 6.01
N ALA A 16 15.92 -28.25 6.58
CA ALA A 16 16.27 -28.57 7.94
C ALA A 16 15.30 -27.96 8.95
N LEU A 17 14.94 -26.69 8.76
CA LEU A 17 13.93 -26.01 9.56
C LEU A 17 12.56 -26.70 9.48
N ARG A 18 12.15 -27.18 8.29
CA ARG A 18 10.91 -27.97 8.14
C ARG A 18 10.93 -29.26 8.93
N PHE A 19 12.06 -29.96 8.93
CA PHE A 19 12.24 -31.19 9.71
C PHE A 19 12.04 -30.93 11.22
N HIS A 20 12.39 -29.74 11.70
CA HIS A 20 12.17 -29.30 13.08
C HIS A 20 10.84 -28.57 13.31
N GLY A 21 9.87 -28.69 12.39
CA GLY A 21 8.50 -28.19 12.56
C GLY A 21 8.28 -26.74 12.09
N TYR A 22 9.30 -26.05 11.60
CA TYR A 22 9.15 -24.70 11.04
C TYR A 22 8.74 -24.77 9.57
N THR A 23 7.43 -24.70 9.32
CA THR A 23 6.86 -24.83 7.96
C THR A 23 6.47 -23.50 7.31
N LYS A 24 6.36 -22.43 8.10
CA LYS A 24 5.91 -21.10 7.63
C LYS A 24 7.10 -20.20 7.30
N PHE A 25 7.36 -19.99 6.01
CA PHE A 25 8.44 -19.12 5.54
C PHE A 25 7.89 -17.89 4.81
N LYS A 26 8.56 -16.74 4.97
CA LYS A 26 8.24 -15.53 4.19
C LYS A 26 9.14 -15.44 2.96
N ASN A 27 8.53 -15.36 1.77
CA ASN A 27 9.23 -15.12 0.50
C ASN A 27 10.46 -16.03 0.35
N LEU A 28 10.29 -17.32 0.63
CA LEU A 28 11.39 -18.28 0.59
C LEU A 28 12.00 -18.30 -0.82
N LYS A 29 13.28 -17.95 -0.91
CA LYS A 29 14.08 -18.08 -2.13
C LYS A 29 15.17 -19.11 -1.87
N THR A 30 15.47 -19.94 -2.87
CA THR A 30 16.36 -21.10 -2.72
C THR A 30 17.50 -21.13 -3.73
N GLY A 31 17.76 -20.04 -4.46
CA GLY A 31 18.87 -19.96 -5.40
C GLY A 31 20.24 -19.88 -4.69
N ASP A 32 21.31 -20.24 -5.41
CA ASP A 32 22.66 -20.42 -4.86
C ASP A 32 23.25 -19.18 -4.18
N ARG A 33 22.83 -17.97 -4.59
CA ARG A 33 23.26 -16.69 -4.00
C ARG A 33 22.43 -16.27 -2.78
N VAL A 34 21.39 -17.03 -2.41
CA VAL A 34 20.52 -16.68 -1.30
C VAL A 34 21.16 -17.10 0.02
N ARG A 35 21.39 -16.12 0.89
CA ARG A 35 21.98 -16.31 2.21
C ARG A 35 21.01 -16.04 3.37
N ASN A 36 19.74 -15.80 3.06
CA ASN A 36 18.72 -15.47 4.07
C ASN A 36 17.52 -16.40 3.95
N VAL A 37 17.09 -16.97 5.07
CA VAL A 37 15.84 -17.72 5.22
C VAL A 37 14.97 -16.99 6.24
N THR A 38 13.74 -16.62 5.88
CA THR A 38 12.84 -15.93 6.82
C THR A 38 11.75 -16.88 7.31
N VAL A 39 11.68 -17.11 8.62
CA VAL A 39 10.71 -17.98 9.29
C VAL A 39 9.68 -17.12 10.02
N LEU A 40 8.40 -17.52 9.93
CA LEU A 40 7.31 -16.87 10.65
C LEU A 40 7.02 -17.62 11.94
N VAL A 41 7.06 -16.89 13.06
CA VAL A 41 6.84 -17.40 14.41
C VAL A 41 5.87 -16.49 15.16
N PRO A 42 5.13 -16.96 16.18
CA PRO A 42 4.30 -16.09 17.01
C PRO A 42 5.15 -14.97 17.66
N GLY A 43 4.69 -13.73 17.59
CA GLY A 43 5.45 -12.56 18.03
C GLY A 43 5.85 -12.61 19.50
N ALA A 44 4.93 -13.07 20.37
CA ALA A 44 5.17 -13.23 21.80
C ALA A 44 6.24 -14.28 22.13
N GLN A 45 6.47 -15.23 21.22
CA GLN A 45 7.40 -16.35 21.42
C GLN A 45 8.71 -16.16 20.65
N ARG A 46 8.87 -15.06 19.90
CA ARG A 46 9.99 -14.87 18.97
C ARG A 46 11.37 -15.03 19.62
N SER A 47 11.57 -14.53 20.83
CA SER A 47 12.85 -14.68 21.54
C SER A 47 13.13 -16.13 21.95
N MET A 48 12.10 -16.84 22.42
CA MET A 48 12.19 -18.26 22.76
C MET A 48 12.45 -19.11 21.51
N GLU A 49 11.77 -18.83 20.40
CA GLU A 49 11.98 -19.54 19.14
C GLU A 49 13.38 -19.29 18.55
N ALA A 50 13.94 -18.08 18.71
CA ALA A 50 15.33 -17.81 18.30
C ALA A 50 16.34 -18.66 19.09
N GLN A 51 16.13 -18.82 20.39
CA GLN A 51 16.95 -19.69 21.24
C GLN A 51 16.81 -21.15 20.85
N LYS A 52 15.58 -21.64 20.63
CA LYS A 52 15.34 -23.01 20.17
C LYS A 52 16.07 -23.28 18.87
N ILE A 53 15.93 -22.41 17.86
CA ILE A 53 16.63 -22.55 16.57
C ILE A 53 18.15 -22.53 16.76
N GLY A 54 18.68 -21.68 17.64
CA GLY A 54 20.10 -21.63 17.97
C GLY A 54 20.65 -22.92 18.58
N GLN A 55 19.80 -23.77 19.17
CA GLN A 55 20.20 -25.07 19.71
C GLN A 55 20.07 -26.21 18.69
N LEU A 56 19.42 -25.99 17.54
CA LEU A 56 19.23 -27.02 16.51
C LEU A 56 20.45 -27.24 15.63
N PHE A 57 21.34 -26.25 15.52
CA PHE A 57 22.44 -26.26 14.58
C PHE A 57 23.76 -25.98 15.31
N GLU A 58 24.76 -26.81 15.05
CA GLU A 58 26.12 -26.61 15.56
C GLU A 58 26.72 -25.32 14.99
N GLY A 59 27.39 -24.53 15.84
CA GLY A 59 27.98 -23.24 15.45
C GLY A 59 26.97 -22.13 15.17
N ALA A 60 25.71 -22.29 15.60
CA ALA A 60 24.70 -21.26 15.45
C ALA A 60 24.93 -20.08 16.41
N GLU A 61 24.84 -18.86 15.88
CA GLU A 61 24.94 -17.62 16.64
C GLU A 61 23.59 -16.90 16.67
N VAL A 62 23.01 -16.77 17.88
CA VAL A 62 21.77 -16.01 18.07
C VAL A 62 22.10 -14.52 18.21
N SER A 63 21.45 -13.68 17.41
CA SER A 63 21.68 -12.23 17.47
C SER A 63 21.24 -11.64 18.81
N PRO A 64 21.89 -10.57 19.33
CA PRO A 64 21.56 -9.98 20.63
C PRO A 64 20.10 -9.54 20.81
N ASP A 65 19.45 -9.12 19.73
CA ASP A 65 18.04 -8.70 19.75
C ASP A 65 17.05 -9.87 19.60
N MET A 66 17.55 -11.11 19.54
CA MET A 66 16.79 -12.37 19.40
C MET A 66 15.88 -12.40 18.16
N LYS A 67 16.23 -11.67 17.09
CA LYS A 67 15.44 -11.62 15.85
C LYS A 67 16.01 -12.47 14.72
N SER A 68 17.22 -12.99 14.89
CA SER A 68 17.87 -13.84 13.92
C SER A 68 18.83 -14.84 14.54
N VAL A 69 19.09 -15.91 13.79
CA VAL A 69 20.13 -16.90 14.08
C VAL A 69 20.99 -17.02 12.83
N VAL A 70 22.31 -17.02 12.98
CA VAL A 70 23.25 -17.23 11.87
C VAL A 70 23.84 -18.63 12.02
N VAL A 71 23.85 -19.40 10.94
CA VAL A 71 24.47 -20.73 10.87
C VAL A 71 25.38 -20.73 9.64
N GLY A 72 26.69 -20.73 9.86
CA GLY A 72 27.67 -20.53 8.79
C GLY A 72 27.41 -19.23 8.01
N GLN A 73 27.16 -19.33 6.71
CA GLN A 73 26.84 -18.17 5.86
C GLN A 73 25.34 -17.86 5.74
N ILE A 74 24.47 -18.65 6.37
CA ILE A 74 23.01 -18.50 6.24
C ILE A 74 22.46 -17.79 7.48
N LYS A 75 21.74 -16.69 7.24
CA LYS A 75 21.00 -15.99 8.28
C LYS A 75 19.52 -16.38 8.27
N ILE A 76 19.07 -16.94 9.38
CA ILE A 76 17.67 -17.22 9.68
C ILE A 76 17.07 -15.99 10.33
N VAL A 77 16.10 -15.36 9.69
CA VAL A 77 15.39 -14.20 10.23
C VAL A 77 14.05 -14.66 10.75
N LEU A 78 13.81 -14.50 12.05
CA LEU A 78 12.50 -14.77 12.64
C LEU A 78 11.65 -13.52 12.46
N LYS A 79 10.41 -13.64 11.97
CA LYS A 79 9.45 -12.52 11.98
C LYS A 79 8.13 -12.94 12.64
N PRO A 80 7.48 -12.03 13.39
CA PRO A 80 6.15 -12.27 13.93
C PRO A 80 5.17 -12.59 12.81
N THR A 81 4.39 -13.66 12.96
CA THR A 81 3.29 -14.01 12.05
C THR A 81 2.27 -12.87 11.98
N GLU A 82 2.01 -12.22 13.11
CA GLU A 82 1.02 -11.14 13.28
C GLU A 82 1.47 -9.83 12.63
N ARG A 83 2.77 -9.67 12.35
CA ARG A 83 3.32 -8.47 11.70
C ARG A 83 3.60 -8.66 10.20
N GLN A 84 3.16 -9.78 9.61
CA GLN A 84 3.18 -9.94 8.15
C GLN A 84 1.95 -9.25 7.55
N GLY A 85 2.07 -7.95 7.29
CA GLY A 85 1.02 -7.15 6.65
C GLY A 85 0.57 -5.97 7.51
N ALA A 86 0.51 -6.11 8.84
CA ALA A 86 -0.05 -5.10 9.76
C ALA A 86 0.90 -3.93 10.11
N GLY A 87 1.66 -3.41 9.14
CA GLY A 87 2.60 -2.30 9.36
C GLY A 87 2.04 -0.89 9.12
N SER A 88 0.83 -0.78 8.58
CA SER A 88 0.13 0.48 8.35
C SER A 88 -1.33 0.36 8.79
N ALA A 89 -1.94 1.45 9.23
CA ALA A 89 -3.36 1.50 9.56
C ALA A 89 -4.27 1.02 8.39
N GLY A 90 -3.82 1.23 7.14
CA GLY A 90 -4.47 0.74 5.93
C GLY A 90 -4.54 -0.80 5.85
N ALA A 91 -3.43 -1.51 6.04
CA ALA A 91 -3.42 -2.97 5.90
C ALA A 91 -4.24 -3.70 6.99
N ALA A 92 -4.34 -3.14 8.19
CA ALA A 92 -5.23 -3.65 9.24
C ALA A 92 -6.71 -3.45 8.87
N THR A 93 -7.03 -2.32 8.24
CA THR A 93 -8.37 -1.96 7.80
C THR A 93 -8.83 -2.83 6.62
N GLU A 94 -7.95 -3.04 5.63
CA GLU A 94 -8.16 -4.00 4.53
C GLU A 94 -8.41 -5.42 5.06
N THR A 95 -7.60 -5.88 6.01
CA THR A 95 -7.74 -7.21 6.61
C THR A 95 -9.10 -7.36 7.31
N ARG A 96 -9.56 -6.34 8.04
CA ARG A 96 -10.88 -6.37 8.70
C ARG A 96 -12.03 -6.49 7.71
N LEU A 97 -12.01 -5.72 6.63
CA LEU A 97 -13.04 -5.81 5.59
C LEU A 97 -13.06 -7.21 4.95
N LEU A 98 -11.90 -7.71 4.54
CA LEU A 98 -11.77 -9.02 3.91
C LEU A 98 -12.24 -10.15 4.83
N GLN A 99 -11.79 -10.15 6.08
CA GLN A 99 -12.15 -11.19 7.06
C GLN A 99 -13.64 -11.17 7.37
N SER A 100 -14.23 -10.00 7.59
CA SER A 100 -15.64 -9.89 7.94
C SER A 100 -16.56 -10.40 6.83
N ILE A 101 -16.26 -10.09 5.57
CA ILE A 101 -17.02 -10.60 4.43
C ILE A 101 -16.92 -12.13 4.36
N ASN A 102 -15.71 -12.68 4.38
CA ASN A 102 -15.52 -14.13 4.26
C ASN A 102 -16.05 -14.91 5.47
N GLN A 103 -15.95 -14.36 6.68
CA GLN A 103 -16.55 -14.96 7.88
C GLN A 103 -18.08 -14.96 7.80
N THR A 104 -18.69 -13.88 7.31
CA THR A 104 -20.15 -13.85 7.12
C THR A 104 -20.60 -14.90 6.11
N ILE A 105 -19.89 -15.04 4.99
CA ILE A 105 -20.17 -16.08 3.99
C ILE A 105 -20.09 -17.48 4.62
N GLU A 106 -19.00 -17.78 5.32
CA GLU A 106 -18.75 -19.11 5.87
C GLU A 106 -19.66 -19.46 7.06
N LEU A 107 -19.78 -18.55 8.03
CA LEU A 107 -20.39 -18.83 9.33
C LEU A 107 -21.88 -18.48 9.37
N GLU A 108 -22.26 -17.36 8.74
CA GLU A 108 -23.62 -16.83 8.82
C GLU A 108 -24.50 -17.25 7.63
N ASN A 109 -23.88 -17.68 6.52
CA ASN A 109 -24.58 -18.10 5.31
C ASN A 109 -24.10 -19.46 4.75
N GLU A 110 -23.47 -20.29 5.60
CA GLU A 110 -23.09 -21.68 5.30
C GLU A 110 -22.27 -21.85 3.99
N GLY A 111 -21.42 -20.88 3.67
CA GLY A 111 -20.60 -20.87 2.47
C GLY A 111 -21.34 -20.51 1.18
N LEU A 112 -22.64 -20.19 1.24
CA LEU A 112 -23.42 -19.76 0.08
C LEU A 112 -23.17 -18.28 -0.26
N PRO A 113 -23.33 -17.87 -1.53
CA PRO A 113 -23.12 -16.48 -1.93
C PRO A 113 -24.06 -15.51 -1.21
N ILE A 114 -23.53 -14.35 -0.83
CA ILE A 114 -24.28 -13.31 -0.12
C ILE A 114 -24.50 -12.05 -0.98
N THR A 115 -25.36 -11.15 -0.53
CA THR A 115 -25.37 -9.77 -1.01
C THR A 115 -24.48 -8.92 -0.11
N VAL A 116 -23.55 -8.15 -0.70
CA VAL A 116 -22.80 -7.11 0.01
C VAL A 116 -23.33 -5.74 -0.38
N VAL A 117 -23.59 -4.92 0.62
CA VAL A 117 -24.04 -3.53 0.46
C VAL A 117 -23.04 -2.60 1.14
N LEU A 118 -22.29 -1.85 0.33
CA LEU A 118 -21.46 -0.74 0.81
C LEU A 118 -22.33 0.51 0.92
N GLU A 119 -22.40 1.11 2.11
CA GLU A 119 -23.32 2.21 2.39
C GLU A 119 -22.59 3.37 3.08
N ALA A 120 -22.60 4.54 2.43
CA ALA A 120 -22.17 5.83 2.97
C ALA A 120 -23.31 6.84 2.82
N ALA A 121 -23.23 7.98 3.53
CA ALA A 121 -24.31 8.96 3.56
C ALA A 121 -24.76 9.44 2.17
N HIS A 122 -23.83 9.59 1.23
CA HIS A 122 -24.10 10.09 -0.12
C HIS A 122 -24.20 9.02 -1.20
N ARG A 123 -23.90 7.75 -0.89
CA ARG A 123 -23.80 6.70 -1.91
C ARG A 123 -23.99 5.31 -1.34
N LYS A 124 -24.62 4.45 -2.14
CA LYS A 124 -24.84 3.04 -1.83
C LYS A 124 -24.48 2.18 -3.03
N ILE A 125 -23.71 1.13 -2.82
CA ILE A 125 -23.36 0.14 -3.85
C ILE A 125 -23.80 -1.23 -3.37
N LYS A 126 -24.65 -1.89 -4.18
CA LYS A 126 -25.09 -3.26 -3.94
C LYS A 126 -24.38 -4.21 -4.91
N ARG A 127 -23.86 -5.32 -4.39
CA ARG A 127 -23.32 -6.43 -5.16
C ARG A 127 -23.95 -7.72 -4.67
N THR A 128 -24.61 -8.44 -5.57
CA THR A 128 -25.28 -9.71 -5.30
C THR A 128 -24.38 -10.88 -5.70
N GLY A 129 -24.58 -12.05 -5.10
CA GLY A 129 -23.84 -13.25 -5.49
C GLY A 129 -22.36 -13.20 -5.14
N VAL A 130 -21.99 -12.48 -4.07
CA VAL A 130 -20.60 -12.38 -3.60
C VAL A 130 -20.22 -13.72 -2.97
N ARG A 131 -19.23 -14.39 -3.56
CA ARG A 131 -18.76 -15.72 -3.13
C ARG A 131 -17.58 -15.66 -2.19
N ARG A 132 -16.73 -14.65 -2.35
CA ARG A 132 -15.58 -14.39 -1.47
C ARG A 132 -14.99 -13.01 -1.73
N ALA A 133 -14.28 -12.51 -0.73
CA ALA A 133 -13.37 -11.37 -0.83
C ALA A 133 -11.92 -11.86 -0.87
N VAL A 134 -11.13 -11.40 -1.83
CA VAL A 134 -9.70 -11.75 -1.96
C VAL A 134 -8.82 -10.52 -1.88
N SER A 135 -7.70 -10.63 -1.16
CA SER A 135 -6.71 -9.55 -1.09
C SER A 135 -5.90 -9.53 -2.38
N VAL A 136 -5.75 -8.35 -2.97
CA VAL A 136 -4.97 -8.15 -4.18
C VAL A 136 -3.55 -7.78 -3.76
N ALA A 137 -2.56 -8.64 -4.05
CA ALA A 137 -1.16 -8.35 -3.71
C ALA A 137 -0.64 -7.10 -4.44
N THR A 138 0.13 -6.27 -3.73
CA THR A 138 0.70 -4.99 -4.21
C THR A 138 1.81 -5.13 -5.25
N SER A 139 2.39 -6.32 -5.45
CA SER A 139 3.72 -6.47 -6.07
C SER A 139 3.78 -6.53 -7.61
N SER A 140 2.66 -6.38 -8.33
CA SER A 140 2.67 -6.44 -9.81
C SER A 140 1.52 -5.63 -10.44
N ARG A 141 1.24 -4.45 -9.89
CA ARG A 141 0.07 -3.63 -10.25
C ARG A 141 0.41 -2.60 -11.33
N ARG A 142 0.78 -3.05 -12.54
CA ARG A 142 0.69 -2.19 -13.73
C ARG A 142 -0.07 -2.92 -14.81
N ASN A 143 -1.04 -2.27 -15.45
CA ASN A 143 -1.58 -2.78 -16.70
C ASN A 143 -0.52 -2.71 -17.82
N GLU A 144 -0.82 -3.25 -19.00
CA GLU A 144 0.10 -3.25 -20.14
C GLU A 144 0.56 -1.85 -20.56
N GLN A 145 -0.21 -0.82 -20.21
CA GLN A 145 0.07 0.60 -20.45
C GLN A 145 0.85 1.25 -19.29
N GLY A 146 1.26 0.48 -18.29
CA GLY A 146 2.02 0.96 -17.14
C GLY A 146 1.19 1.66 -16.06
N LEU A 147 -0.15 1.71 -16.16
CA LEU A 147 -1.03 2.34 -15.18
C LEU A 147 -1.21 1.46 -13.95
N VAL A 148 -1.24 2.11 -12.78
CA VAL A 148 -1.29 1.41 -11.49
C VAL A 148 -2.69 0.91 -11.19
N ASN A 149 -2.82 -0.38 -10.87
CA ASN A 149 -4.05 -0.94 -10.30
C ASN A 149 -4.17 -0.53 -8.81
N LYS A 150 -5.38 -0.17 -8.37
CA LYS A 150 -5.65 0.39 -7.04
C LYS A 150 -6.38 -0.56 -6.12
N SER A 151 -7.01 -1.61 -6.64
CA SER A 151 -7.77 -2.54 -5.81
C SER A 151 -6.88 -3.15 -4.73
N ASP A 152 -7.38 -3.14 -3.51
CA ASP A 152 -6.80 -3.80 -2.35
C ASP A 152 -7.56 -5.09 -2.04
N ILE A 153 -8.87 -5.09 -2.32
CA ILE A 153 -9.78 -6.22 -2.16
C ILE A 153 -10.66 -6.36 -3.41
N ASP A 154 -10.71 -7.56 -3.95
CA ASP A 154 -11.65 -7.92 -5.00
C ASP A 154 -12.80 -8.74 -4.42
N LEU A 155 -14.04 -8.35 -4.71
CA LEU A 155 -15.21 -9.17 -4.47
C LEU A 155 -15.46 -10.03 -5.71
N GLU A 156 -15.28 -11.33 -5.57
CA GLU A 156 -15.65 -12.27 -6.62
C GLU A 156 -17.14 -12.54 -6.53
N THR A 157 -17.87 -12.13 -7.57
CA THR A 157 -19.32 -12.31 -7.66
C THR A 157 -19.68 -13.26 -8.79
N ASP A 158 -20.92 -13.75 -8.79
CA ASP A 158 -21.49 -14.51 -9.92
C ASP A 158 -21.41 -13.76 -11.25
N SER A 159 -21.40 -12.42 -11.21
CA SER A 159 -21.38 -11.54 -12.38
C SER A 159 -19.97 -11.03 -12.77
N GLY A 160 -18.93 -11.47 -12.07
CA GLY A 160 -17.56 -11.00 -12.27
C GLY A 160 -16.97 -10.35 -11.02
N ILE A 161 -15.88 -9.60 -11.20
CA ILE A 161 -15.10 -9.03 -10.10
C ILE A 161 -15.52 -7.57 -9.85
N PHE A 162 -15.75 -7.22 -8.59
CA PHE A 162 -15.90 -5.84 -8.16
C PHE A 162 -14.70 -5.41 -7.32
N HIS A 163 -13.97 -4.40 -7.81
CA HIS A 163 -12.72 -3.94 -7.24
C HIS A 163 -12.94 -2.88 -6.16
N ILE A 164 -12.29 -3.05 -5.01
CA ILE A 164 -12.36 -2.13 -3.87
C ILE A 164 -10.95 -1.70 -3.50
N SER A 165 -10.69 -0.39 -3.53
CA SER A 165 -9.55 0.19 -2.82
C SER A 165 -10.00 0.76 -1.50
N VAL A 166 -9.20 0.53 -0.46
CA VAL A 166 -9.51 0.96 0.90
C VAL A 166 -8.70 2.22 1.22
N LYS A 167 -9.40 3.29 1.60
CA LYS A 167 -8.76 4.52 2.07
C LYS A 167 -8.99 4.72 3.56
N ASP A 168 -7.90 4.90 4.29
CA ASP A 168 -7.97 5.33 5.69
C ASP A 168 -8.54 6.77 5.76
N PRO A 169 -9.59 7.03 6.57
CA PRO A 169 -10.21 8.35 6.67
C PRO A 169 -9.26 9.44 7.19
N THR A 170 -8.21 9.06 7.93
CA THR A 170 -7.20 9.97 8.46
C THR A 170 -6.05 10.24 7.47
N ALA A 171 -5.99 9.49 6.35
CA ALA A 171 -4.92 9.62 5.38
C ALA A 171 -5.05 10.91 4.55
N GLN A 172 -4.16 11.85 4.83
CA GLN A 172 -4.06 13.14 4.13
C GLN A 172 -3.59 13.02 2.66
N TYR A 173 -2.94 11.91 2.32
CA TYR A 173 -2.36 11.69 0.99
C TYR A 173 -3.16 10.63 0.23
N TRP A 174 -3.21 10.76 -1.10
CA TRP A 174 -3.76 9.74 -1.99
C TRP A 174 -2.70 8.71 -2.33
N GLU A 175 -1.71 9.08 -3.15
CA GLU A 175 -0.53 8.25 -3.44
C GLU A 175 0.64 9.13 -3.89
N SER A 176 1.77 8.52 -4.25
CA SER A 176 2.92 9.23 -4.84
C SER A 176 2.70 9.46 -6.34
N PRO A 177 2.61 10.72 -6.82
CA PRO A 177 2.53 11.03 -8.24
C PRO A 177 3.89 10.95 -8.96
N ASP A 178 4.97 10.53 -8.27
CA ASP A 178 6.34 10.51 -8.81
C ASP A 178 6.44 9.88 -10.20
N VAL A 179 5.70 8.80 -10.46
CA VAL A 179 5.70 8.11 -11.77
C VAL A 179 5.11 8.98 -12.87
N LEU A 180 4.05 9.75 -12.56
CA LEU A 180 3.35 10.60 -13.51
C LEU A 180 4.10 11.92 -13.76
N PHE A 181 4.82 12.41 -12.75
CA PHE A 181 5.32 13.78 -12.72
C PHE A 181 6.84 13.93 -12.70
N LYS A 182 7.65 12.86 -12.64
CA LYS A 182 9.11 13.01 -12.45
C LYS A 182 9.78 13.89 -13.52
N THR A 183 9.54 13.62 -14.80
CA THR A 183 10.18 14.36 -15.91
C THR A 183 9.58 15.76 -16.05
N LYS A 184 8.25 15.85 -16.07
CA LYS A 184 7.52 17.13 -16.15
C LYS A 184 7.85 18.09 -15.01
N ARG A 185 8.11 17.57 -13.81
CA ARG A 185 8.50 18.38 -12.65
C ARG A 185 9.79 19.17 -12.94
N ASP A 186 10.80 18.52 -13.52
CA ASP A 186 12.10 19.17 -13.70
C ASP A 186 11.98 20.32 -14.72
N GLU A 187 11.27 20.11 -15.82
CA GLU A 187 10.97 21.14 -16.83
C GLU A 187 10.17 22.32 -16.25
N LEU A 188 9.16 22.03 -15.43
CA LEU A 188 8.40 23.07 -14.73
C LEU A 188 9.30 23.90 -13.79
N LEU A 189 10.19 23.23 -13.05
CA LEU A 189 11.09 23.89 -12.10
C LEU A 189 12.09 24.80 -12.80
N ASP A 190 12.65 24.37 -13.94
CA ASP A 190 13.49 25.22 -14.78
C ASP A 190 12.72 26.48 -15.21
N ALA A 191 11.55 26.32 -15.84
CA ALA A 191 10.78 27.44 -16.38
C ALA A 191 10.38 28.45 -15.30
N LEU A 192 9.86 27.98 -14.16
CA LEU A 192 9.48 28.87 -13.06
C LEU A 192 10.68 29.56 -12.39
N SER A 193 11.85 28.90 -12.39
CA SER A 193 13.08 29.49 -11.87
C SER A 193 13.61 30.57 -12.82
N ASP A 194 13.57 30.32 -14.13
CA ASP A 194 13.97 31.28 -15.16
C ASP A 194 13.06 32.52 -15.17
N GLU A 195 11.76 32.35 -14.88
CA GLU A 195 10.80 33.45 -14.69
C GLU A 195 10.93 34.18 -13.35
N GLY A 196 11.81 33.72 -12.44
CA GLY A 196 11.97 34.29 -11.11
C GLY A 196 10.78 34.06 -10.17
N ARG A 197 9.86 33.15 -10.51
CA ARG A 197 8.68 32.82 -9.70
C ARG A 197 9.00 31.88 -8.54
N VAL A 198 10.08 31.11 -8.67
CA VAL A 198 10.62 30.26 -7.62
C VAL A 198 12.13 30.40 -7.54
N THR A 199 12.66 30.16 -6.34
CA THR A 199 14.09 30.10 -6.07
C THR A 199 14.48 28.68 -5.69
N LEU A 200 15.46 28.13 -6.40
CA LEU A 200 16.06 26.83 -6.13
C LEU A 200 17.43 27.02 -5.50
N THR A 201 17.58 26.62 -4.25
CA THR A 201 18.85 26.77 -3.51
C THR A 201 19.48 25.41 -3.27
N ARG A 202 20.72 25.22 -3.74
CA ARG A 202 21.48 24.01 -3.44
C ARG A 202 22.05 24.09 -2.01
N GLU A 203 21.66 23.14 -1.19
CA GLU A 203 22.12 23.01 0.19
C GLU A 203 23.48 22.30 0.27
N PRO A 204 24.26 22.46 1.36
CA PRO A 204 25.59 21.87 1.51
C PRO A 204 25.65 20.35 1.31
N GLN A 205 24.62 19.64 1.74
CA GLN A 205 24.45 18.20 1.58
C GLN A 205 24.11 17.74 0.15
N GLY A 206 24.04 18.67 -0.82
CA GLY A 206 23.79 18.40 -2.23
C GLY A 206 22.32 18.26 -2.63
N THR A 207 21.38 18.46 -1.70
CA THR A 207 19.93 18.55 -1.98
C THR A 207 19.51 19.97 -2.35
N PHE A 208 18.34 20.13 -2.94
CA PHE A 208 17.74 21.42 -3.25
C PHE A 208 16.62 21.78 -2.26
N ALA A 209 16.59 23.04 -1.87
CA ALA A 209 15.45 23.70 -1.26
C ALA A 209 14.71 24.52 -2.33
N ILE A 210 13.40 24.71 -2.14
CA ILE A 210 12.53 25.46 -3.04
C ILE A 210 11.72 26.48 -2.26
N SER A 211 11.63 27.70 -2.76
CA SER A 211 10.80 28.77 -2.19
C SER A 211 10.20 29.65 -3.29
N PRO A 212 8.88 29.92 -3.29
CA PRO A 212 7.85 29.26 -2.50
C PRO A 212 7.67 27.78 -2.89
N ARG A 213 6.89 27.02 -2.11
CA ARG A 213 6.47 25.67 -2.51
C ARG A 213 5.54 25.79 -3.73
N ILE A 214 5.55 24.80 -4.63
CA ILE A 214 4.65 24.81 -5.79
C ILE A 214 3.52 23.82 -5.58
N ALA A 215 2.30 24.22 -5.88
CA ALA A 215 1.13 23.37 -5.94
C ALA A 215 0.46 23.46 -7.31
N LEU A 216 0.07 22.33 -7.87
CA LEU A 216 -0.52 22.22 -9.21
C LEU A 216 -1.91 21.60 -9.10
N GLU A 217 -2.87 22.22 -9.77
CA GLU A 217 -4.20 21.65 -9.92
C GLU A 217 -4.18 20.51 -10.96
N PRO A 218 -4.49 19.26 -10.58
CA PRO A 218 -4.49 18.15 -11.52
C PRO A 218 -5.69 18.21 -12.48
N THR A 219 -5.53 17.66 -13.67
CA THR A 219 -6.64 17.43 -14.60
C THR A 219 -7.51 16.27 -14.11
N ASN A 220 -8.78 16.19 -14.55
CA ASN A 220 -9.63 15.05 -14.25
C ASN A 220 -9.01 13.71 -14.66
N ALA A 221 -8.27 13.65 -15.78
CA ALA A 221 -7.60 12.43 -16.24
C ALA A 221 -6.48 12.00 -15.27
N GLU A 222 -5.69 12.95 -14.78
CA GLU A 222 -4.66 12.67 -13.77
C GLU A 222 -5.26 12.27 -12.42
N ILE A 223 -6.37 12.91 -12.01
CA ILE A 223 -7.09 12.51 -10.79
C ILE A 223 -7.61 11.08 -10.97
N GLN A 224 -8.20 10.77 -12.13
CA GLN A 224 -8.70 9.44 -12.44
C GLN A 224 -7.58 8.39 -12.32
N ALA A 225 -6.43 8.64 -12.96
CA ALA A 225 -5.29 7.73 -12.93
C ALA A 225 -4.64 7.61 -11.54
N LEU A 226 -4.56 8.70 -10.79
CA LEU A 226 -3.97 8.73 -9.46
C LEU A 226 -4.84 8.02 -8.42
N VAL A 227 -6.15 8.33 -8.39
CA VAL A 227 -7.07 7.92 -7.33
C VAL A 227 -7.69 6.56 -7.64
N PHE A 228 -8.17 6.35 -8.86
CA PHE A 228 -8.90 5.14 -9.25
C PHE A 228 -8.01 4.15 -10.01
N GLY A 229 -6.94 4.62 -10.66
CA GLY A 229 -6.08 3.73 -11.45
C GLY A 229 -6.84 3.05 -12.59
N SER A 230 -6.24 2.02 -13.19
CA SER A 230 -6.83 1.37 -14.37
C SER A 230 -7.96 0.41 -14.04
N ASP A 231 -7.81 -0.38 -12.97
CA ASP A 231 -8.79 -1.37 -12.56
C ASP A 231 -10.09 -0.71 -12.11
N ILE A 232 -10.08 0.16 -11.10
CA ILE A 232 -11.32 0.75 -10.58
C ILE A 232 -12.02 1.63 -11.62
N ALA A 233 -11.25 2.40 -12.41
CA ALA A 233 -11.80 3.28 -13.43
C ALA A 233 -12.53 2.54 -14.57
N SER A 234 -12.06 1.34 -14.95
CA SER A 234 -12.58 0.60 -16.10
C SER A 234 -13.62 -0.46 -15.76
N SER A 235 -13.66 -0.91 -14.50
CA SER A 235 -14.40 -2.11 -14.07
C SER A 235 -15.60 -1.83 -13.16
N ASN A 236 -16.03 -0.57 -13.05
CA ASN A 236 -17.10 -0.16 -12.12
C ASN A 236 -16.80 -0.58 -10.67
N GLY A 237 -15.57 -0.33 -10.21
CA GLY A 237 -15.13 -0.51 -8.82
C GLY A 237 -15.44 0.70 -7.92
N ALA A 238 -14.93 0.70 -6.69
CA ALA A 238 -15.05 1.84 -5.79
C ALA A 238 -13.83 2.02 -4.87
N ILE A 239 -13.57 3.28 -4.50
CA ILE A 239 -12.79 3.62 -3.32
C ILE A 239 -13.74 3.70 -2.13
N VAL A 240 -13.44 2.98 -1.06
CA VAL A 240 -14.21 3.03 0.18
C VAL A 240 -13.33 3.62 1.28
N GLU A 241 -13.74 4.78 1.77
CA GLU A 241 -13.10 5.46 2.89
C GLU A 241 -13.79 5.05 4.19
N SER A 242 -13.13 4.21 4.98
CA SER A 242 -13.65 3.73 6.27
C SER A 242 -12.53 3.16 7.14
N GLY A 243 -12.75 3.10 8.45
CA GLY A 243 -11.92 2.34 9.39
C GLY A 243 -12.30 0.86 9.49
N PHE A 244 -13.48 0.49 8.97
CA PHE A 244 -14.09 -0.85 9.06
C PHE A 244 -14.02 -1.41 10.49
N PHE A 245 -14.64 -0.71 11.42
CA PHE A 245 -14.82 -1.18 12.78
C PHE A 245 -15.87 -2.29 12.83
N PRO A 246 -15.85 -3.20 13.82
CA PRO A 246 -16.83 -4.28 13.91
C PRO A 246 -18.29 -3.80 13.85
N THR A 247 -18.59 -2.63 14.42
CA THR A 247 -19.92 -2.01 14.41
C THR A 247 -20.39 -1.53 13.03
N ASP A 248 -19.48 -1.47 12.06
CA ASP A 248 -19.80 -1.06 10.69
C ASP A 248 -20.43 -2.20 9.89
N PHE A 249 -20.34 -3.45 10.38
CA PHE A 249 -20.86 -4.65 9.72
C PHE A 249 -22.19 -5.06 10.35
N VAL A 250 -23.23 -5.18 9.53
CA VAL A 250 -24.56 -5.62 9.95
C VAL A 250 -25.02 -6.73 9.02
N TRP A 251 -25.17 -7.93 9.56
CA TRP A 251 -25.76 -9.07 8.85
C TRP A 251 -27.28 -9.02 8.94
N GLU A 252 -27.95 -9.08 7.78
CA GLU A 252 -29.39 -9.16 7.63
C GLU A 252 -29.77 -10.55 7.09
N GLU A 253 -29.95 -11.51 7.99
CA GLU A 253 -30.17 -12.93 7.71
C GLU A 253 -31.32 -13.18 6.71
N VAL A 254 -32.48 -12.54 6.93
CA VAL A 254 -33.68 -12.69 6.08
C VAL A 254 -33.41 -12.38 4.59
N ASN A 255 -32.51 -11.43 4.33
CA ASN A 255 -32.19 -10.98 2.98
C ASN A 255 -30.84 -11.52 2.49
N ASN A 256 -30.17 -12.37 3.26
CA ASN A 256 -28.82 -12.85 2.99
C ASN A 256 -27.90 -11.66 2.59
N THR A 257 -27.93 -10.60 3.41
CA THR A 257 -27.31 -9.32 3.08
C THR A 257 -26.38 -8.85 4.18
N LEU A 258 -25.09 -8.69 3.86
CA LEU A 258 -24.12 -8.00 4.71
C LEU A 258 -24.08 -6.52 4.32
N ARG A 259 -24.50 -5.66 5.24
CA ARG A 259 -24.35 -4.21 5.11
C ARG A 259 -23.09 -3.75 5.79
N ILE A 260 -22.32 -2.94 5.07
CA ILE A 260 -21.04 -2.41 5.51
C ILE A 260 -21.12 -0.89 5.45
N LYS A 261 -21.17 -0.27 6.61
CA LYS A 261 -21.20 1.18 6.76
C LYS A 261 -19.80 1.75 6.53
N GLY A 262 -19.73 2.79 5.71
CA GLY A 262 -18.48 3.49 5.38
C GLY A 262 -18.60 4.99 5.62
N GLY A 263 -17.46 5.66 5.73
CA GLY A 263 -17.40 7.12 5.81
C GLY A 263 -17.71 7.77 4.47
N ALA A 264 -17.08 7.28 3.39
CA ALA A 264 -17.36 7.74 2.04
C ALA A 264 -17.12 6.67 0.97
N ILE A 265 -17.83 6.77 -0.15
CA ILE A 265 -17.65 5.91 -1.32
C ILE A 265 -17.44 6.80 -2.55
N TYR A 266 -16.37 6.56 -3.30
CA TYR A 266 -16.06 7.26 -4.53
C TYR A 266 -15.95 6.27 -5.69
N THR A 267 -16.66 6.54 -6.78
CA THR A 267 -16.61 5.75 -8.02
C THR A 267 -16.09 6.56 -9.20
N THR A 268 -16.20 7.89 -9.13
CA THR A 268 -15.70 8.83 -10.13
C THR A 268 -15.10 10.06 -9.46
N VAL A 269 -14.36 10.87 -10.22
CA VAL A 269 -13.79 12.15 -9.72
C VAL A 269 -14.85 13.07 -9.12
N THR A 270 -16.07 13.09 -9.67
CA THR A 270 -17.15 13.96 -9.20
C THR A 270 -17.68 13.58 -7.82
N ASP A 271 -17.45 12.33 -7.38
CA ASP A 271 -17.82 11.89 -6.03
C ASP A 271 -16.90 12.46 -4.95
N ILE A 272 -15.70 12.92 -5.32
CA ILE A 272 -14.69 13.40 -4.37
C ILE A 272 -15.01 14.84 -3.98
N PRO A 273 -15.24 15.14 -2.69
CA PRO A 273 -15.45 16.50 -2.23
C PRO A 273 -14.28 17.40 -2.61
N ARG A 274 -14.56 18.67 -2.95
CA ARG A 274 -13.53 19.63 -3.40
C ARG A 274 -12.33 19.73 -2.44
N THR A 275 -12.58 19.66 -1.13
CA THR A 275 -11.57 19.69 -0.07
C THR A 275 -10.66 18.46 -0.06
N LYS A 276 -11.16 17.32 -0.55
CA LYS A 276 -10.44 16.04 -0.65
C LYS A 276 -9.82 15.79 -2.02
N LEU A 277 -10.12 16.60 -3.03
CA LEU A 277 -9.48 16.48 -4.34
C LEU A 277 -7.96 16.54 -4.17
N PRO A 278 -7.19 15.69 -4.88
CA PRO A 278 -5.75 15.74 -4.82
C PRO A 278 -5.24 17.05 -5.41
N VAL A 279 -4.10 17.51 -4.90
CA VAL A 279 -3.29 18.59 -5.49
C VAL A 279 -1.87 18.07 -5.59
N PHE A 280 -1.16 18.32 -6.69
CA PHE A 280 0.25 17.93 -6.75
C PHE A 280 1.12 19.00 -6.12
N VAL A 281 1.88 18.64 -5.09
CA VAL A 281 2.74 19.59 -4.38
C VAL A 281 4.19 19.18 -4.54
N ILE A 282 5.00 20.10 -5.06
CA ILE A 282 6.46 19.97 -5.09
C ILE A 282 7.00 20.53 -3.78
N ARG A 283 7.65 19.67 -3.01
CA ARG A 283 8.24 20.03 -1.71
C ARG A 283 9.60 19.41 -1.53
N GLN A 284 10.33 19.94 -0.55
CA GLN A 284 11.55 19.32 -0.06
C GLN A 284 11.23 18.02 0.70
N ASP A 285 12.00 16.98 0.38
CA ASP A 285 12.07 15.68 1.03
C ASP A 285 13.53 15.20 0.99
N ARG A 286 14.29 15.53 2.03
CA ARG A 286 15.75 15.27 2.13
C ARG A 286 16.12 13.79 2.02
N SER A 287 15.17 12.88 2.24
CA SER A 287 15.38 11.44 2.08
C SER A 287 15.53 11.01 0.61
N ARG A 288 15.13 11.85 -0.35
CA ARG A 288 15.17 11.59 -1.80
C ARG A 288 16.40 12.20 -2.47
N ASN A 289 17.58 11.82 -2.02
CA ASN A 289 18.85 12.42 -2.43
C ASN A 289 19.58 11.71 -3.59
N ARG A 290 18.93 10.78 -4.32
CA ARG A 290 19.57 9.98 -5.38
C ARG A 290 19.03 10.32 -6.78
N THR A 291 19.96 10.48 -7.73
CA THR A 291 19.77 10.43 -9.20
C THR A 291 18.52 11.15 -9.78
N ALA A 292 18.36 12.42 -9.42
CA ALA A 292 17.42 13.35 -10.06
C ALA A 292 18.13 14.68 -10.35
N LYS A 293 17.65 15.48 -11.32
CA LYS A 293 18.22 16.81 -11.62
C LYS A 293 18.19 17.74 -10.40
N TYR A 294 17.10 17.66 -9.63
CA TYR A 294 16.95 18.32 -8.33
C TYR A 294 16.80 17.30 -7.20
N PRO A 295 17.91 16.77 -6.64
CA PRO A 295 17.87 15.88 -5.49
C PRO A 295 17.23 16.55 -4.27
N GLY A 296 16.47 15.79 -3.49
CA GLY A 296 15.80 16.31 -2.30
C GLY A 296 14.48 17.02 -2.57
N LEU A 297 14.03 17.11 -3.83
CA LEU A 297 12.66 17.53 -4.18
C LEU A 297 11.81 16.32 -4.57
N ARG A 298 10.54 16.33 -4.17
CA ARG A 298 9.56 15.28 -4.46
C ARG A 298 8.20 15.87 -4.78
N VAL A 299 7.44 15.18 -5.64
CA VAL A 299 6.02 15.48 -5.85
C VAL A 299 5.20 14.56 -4.96
N ILE A 300 4.29 15.14 -4.18
CA ILE A 300 3.30 14.41 -3.38
C ILE A 300 1.89 14.79 -3.84
N ALA A 301 0.90 13.94 -3.56
CA ALA A 301 -0.51 14.24 -3.85
C ALA A 301 -1.37 14.26 -2.57
N PRO A 302 -1.25 15.31 -1.74
CA PRO A 302 -2.15 15.53 -0.61
C PRO A 302 -3.56 15.95 -1.08
N GLN A 303 -4.52 15.88 -0.16
CA GLN A 303 -5.82 16.55 -0.30
C GLN A 303 -5.67 18.08 -0.37
N ARG A 304 -6.61 18.77 -1.04
CA ARG A 304 -6.59 20.22 -1.28
C ARG A 304 -6.40 21.07 -0.02
N THR A 305 -6.98 20.64 1.10
CA THR A 305 -6.83 21.30 2.42
C THR A 305 -5.36 21.45 2.88
N TYR A 306 -4.42 20.68 2.33
CA TYR A 306 -2.99 20.79 2.65
C TYR A 306 -2.37 22.14 2.23
N ILE A 307 -2.91 22.76 1.17
CA ILE A 307 -2.40 24.03 0.62
C ILE A 307 -3.31 25.22 0.92
N GLU A 308 -4.52 25.00 1.43
CA GLU A 308 -5.49 26.07 1.69
C GLU A 308 -4.97 27.01 2.79
N GLY A 309 -5.05 28.33 2.53
CA GLY A 309 -4.59 29.36 3.47
C GLY A 309 -3.07 29.45 3.65
N ARG A 310 -2.27 28.81 2.78
CA ARG A 310 -0.80 28.85 2.83
C ARG A 310 -0.25 29.96 1.92
N PRO A 311 0.27 31.07 2.47
CA PRO A 311 0.86 32.13 1.65
C PRO A 311 2.21 31.75 1.04
N ASP A 312 2.86 30.70 1.55
CA ASP A 312 4.16 30.22 1.08
C ASP A 312 4.05 29.19 -0.06
N VAL A 313 2.89 29.13 -0.71
CA VAL A 313 2.59 28.22 -1.81
C VAL A 313 2.21 29.00 -3.06
N LEU A 314 2.99 28.81 -4.12
CA LEU A 314 2.62 29.19 -5.48
C LEU A 314 1.66 28.14 -6.05
N PHE A 315 0.38 28.49 -6.18
CA PHE A 315 -0.62 27.63 -6.77
C PHE A 315 -0.76 27.91 -8.28
N LEU A 316 -0.57 26.90 -9.11
CA LEU A 316 -0.81 26.95 -10.55
C LEU A 316 -2.09 26.20 -10.87
N SER A 317 -3.06 26.91 -11.43
CA SER A 317 -4.29 26.30 -11.96
C SER A 317 -3.99 25.35 -13.12
N THR A 318 -4.95 24.48 -13.46
CA THR A 318 -4.81 23.57 -14.61
C THR A 318 -4.45 24.33 -15.89
N THR A 319 -5.13 25.45 -16.16
CA THR A 319 -4.87 26.28 -17.35
C THR A 319 -3.47 26.89 -17.35
N GLU A 320 -2.97 27.27 -16.18
CA GLU A 320 -1.66 27.90 -16.06
C GLU A 320 -0.52 26.89 -16.23
N ARG A 321 -0.59 25.75 -15.54
CA ARG A 321 0.48 24.74 -15.61
C ARG A 321 0.63 24.12 -17.01
N LEU A 322 -0.48 24.02 -17.76
CA LEU A 322 -0.46 23.49 -19.12
C LEU A 322 0.34 24.36 -20.09
N LYS A 323 0.57 25.64 -19.78
CA LYS A 323 1.47 26.51 -20.56
C LYS A 323 2.92 26.03 -20.52
N TYR A 324 3.29 25.31 -19.47
CA TYR A 324 4.61 24.73 -19.27
C TYR A 324 4.71 23.29 -19.79
N GLY A 325 3.72 22.81 -20.55
CA GLY A 325 3.66 21.41 -21.03
C GLY A 325 3.41 20.37 -19.92
N VAL A 326 3.09 20.86 -18.72
CA VAL A 326 2.92 20.05 -17.51
C VAL A 326 1.47 19.77 -17.26
#